data_AF-A0A4U3ILP9-F1
#
_entry.id   AF-A0A4U3ILP9-F1
#
_cell.length_a   1.000
_cell.length_b   1.000
_cell.length_c   1.000
_cell.angle_alpha   90.00
_cell.angle_beta   90.00
_cell.angle_gamma   90.00
#
_symmetry.space_group_name_H-M   'P 1'
#
loop_
_entity.id
_entity.type
_entity.pdbx_description
1 polymer ?
#
loop_
_entity_poly.entity_id
_entity_poly.type
_entity_poly.pdbx_seq_one_letter_code
_entity_poly.pdbx_strand_id
1 'polypeptide(L)'
;MNLNLLTLQENDASALRDGVRVRQLSHHVTQIFMTLLPKVELNGSSKIVVSLGPRGDEDVFDNVLGVTNIFVENFDFKQFLSLNRRSQDEKLLETLRQSLTLIATKKEDNQAIVDVINSTAEAVLKTNFELETQIKKLSKTSKNKKSKINVYRVLNAAVGEGWYCEELFPAHKKSWMHELPGFIDRSDLFKTAEINDSAYKIKNRLGKVVFEIAL
;
A
#
# COMPACT_ATOMS: atom_id res chain seq x y z
N MET A 1 -0.90 4.23 19.52
CA MET A 1 0.11 4.20 18.43
C MET A 1 -0.55 4.58 17.11
N ASN A 2 0.18 5.23 16.20
CA ASN A 2 -0.34 5.52 14.85
C ASN A 2 -0.39 4.25 13.98
N LEU A 3 -1.43 4.16 13.14
CA LEU A 3 -1.53 3.11 12.14
C LEU A 3 -0.40 3.27 11.10
N ASN A 4 0.39 2.21 10.91
CA ASN A 4 1.51 2.17 9.96
C ASN A 4 1.34 1.08 8.91
N LEU A 5 0.59 0.01 9.21
CA LEU A 5 0.37 -1.10 8.31
C LEU A 5 -1.10 -1.50 8.28
N LEU A 6 -1.64 -1.59 7.07
CA LEU A 6 -2.99 -2.03 6.81
C LEU A 6 -2.94 -3.16 5.79
N THR A 7 -3.62 -4.26 6.07
CA THR A 7 -3.68 -5.41 5.17
C THR A 7 -5.11 -5.88 5.07
N LEU A 8 -5.54 -6.19 3.84
CA LEU A 8 -6.81 -6.81 3.56
C LEU A 8 -6.52 -8.12 2.83
N GLN A 9 -6.88 -9.24 3.44
CA GLN A 9 -6.53 -10.57 2.97
C GLN A 9 -7.70 -11.53 3.16
N GLU A 10 -7.71 -12.61 2.39
CA GLU A 10 -8.51 -13.79 2.65
C GLU A 10 -8.11 -14.45 3.98
N ASN A 11 -9.07 -15.02 4.70
CA ASN A 11 -8.78 -15.99 5.75
C ASN A 11 -8.46 -17.34 5.09
N ASP A 12 -7.46 -18.07 5.61
CA ASP A 12 -7.07 -19.42 5.24
C ASP A 12 -8.25 -20.42 5.29
N ALA A 13 -9.21 -20.21 6.19
CA ALA A 13 -10.43 -21.03 6.27
C ALA A 13 -11.41 -20.81 5.10
N SER A 14 -11.19 -19.79 4.27
CA SER A 14 -12.05 -19.49 3.12
C SER A 14 -11.71 -20.40 1.95
N ALA A 15 -12.71 -21.12 1.44
CA ALA A 15 -12.59 -21.90 0.20
C ALA A 15 -12.54 -20.96 -1.02
N LEU A 16 -11.41 -20.28 -1.21
CA LEU A 16 -11.10 -19.63 -2.47
C LEU A 16 -10.72 -20.71 -3.49
N ARG A 17 -11.10 -20.50 -4.75
CA ARG A 17 -10.58 -21.29 -5.86
C ARG A 17 -9.06 -21.15 -5.88
N ASP A 18 -8.35 -22.23 -6.20
CA ASP A 18 -6.90 -22.22 -6.39
C ASP A 18 -6.46 -21.00 -7.21
N GLY A 19 -5.60 -20.16 -6.62
CA GLY A 19 -4.93 -19.07 -7.31
C GLY A 19 -5.46 -17.64 -7.07
N VAL A 20 -6.62 -17.45 -6.43
CA VAL A 20 -7.06 -16.10 -6.03
C VAL A 20 -6.37 -15.68 -4.75
N ARG A 21 -5.56 -14.61 -4.81
CA ARG A 21 -4.91 -14.01 -3.64
C ARG A 21 -5.46 -12.61 -3.41
N VAL A 22 -6.46 -12.47 -2.53
CA VAL A 22 -7.10 -11.17 -2.26
C VAL A 22 -6.07 -10.18 -1.75
N ARG A 23 -5.09 -10.64 -0.96
CA ARG A 23 -3.97 -9.79 -0.54
C ARG A 23 -3.21 -9.13 -1.70
N GLN A 24 -3.06 -9.82 -2.84
CA GLN A 24 -2.43 -9.23 -4.02
C GLN A 24 -3.38 -8.28 -4.73
N LEU A 25 -4.66 -8.65 -4.84
CA LEU A 25 -5.70 -7.79 -5.43
C LEU A 25 -5.89 -6.49 -4.64
N SER A 26 -5.77 -6.52 -3.32
CA SER A 26 -6.01 -5.37 -2.44
C SER A 26 -4.77 -4.52 -2.18
N HIS A 27 -3.59 -4.94 -2.63
CA HIS A 27 -2.32 -4.29 -2.28
C HIS A 27 -2.32 -2.81 -2.65
N HIS A 28 -2.61 -2.47 -3.91
CA HIS A 28 -2.64 -1.06 -4.32
C HIS A 28 -3.74 -0.28 -3.59
N VAL A 29 -4.94 -0.85 -3.38
CA VAL A 29 -6.03 -0.19 -2.62
C VAL A 29 -5.57 0.18 -1.21
N THR A 30 -5.01 -0.78 -0.48
CA THR A 30 -4.54 -0.55 0.90
C THR A 30 -3.37 0.42 0.95
N GLN A 31 -2.44 0.37 -0.01
CA GLN A 31 -1.30 1.28 -0.06
C GLN A 31 -1.70 2.71 -0.44
N ILE A 32 -2.64 2.89 -1.38
CA ILE A 32 -3.17 4.22 -1.72
C ILE A 32 -3.89 4.80 -0.51
N PHE A 33 -4.75 4.01 0.14
CA PHE A 33 -5.43 4.42 1.37
C PHE A 33 -4.42 4.88 2.44
N MET A 34 -3.41 4.05 2.74
CA MET A 34 -2.37 4.40 3.71
C MET A 34 -1.50 5.59 3.31
N THR A 35 -1.34 5.85 2.00
CA THR A 35 -0.59 7.03 1.52
C THR A 35 -1.39 8.32 1.72
N LEU A 36 -2.71 8.26 1.60
CA LEU A 36 -3.61 9.41 1.73
C LEU A 36 -4.10 9.62 3.17
N LEU A 37 -4.08 8.58 4.00
CA LEU A 37 -4.52 8.62 5.39
C LEU A 37 -3.57 9.52 6.22
N PRO A 38 -4.08 10.55 6.91
CA PRO A 38 -3.31 11.29 7.91
C PRO A 38 -2.82 10.36 9.03
N LYS A 39 -1.83 10.79 9.80
CA LYS A 39 -1.43 10.03 10.99
C LYS A 39 -2.59 9.99 11.98
N VAL A 40 -3.13 8.80 12.20
CA VAL A 40 -4.25 8.57 13.11
C VAL A 40 -3.97 7.39 14.03
N GLU A 41 -4.49 7.47 15.25
CA GLU A 41 -4.55 6.39 16.21
C GLU A 41 -5.98 5.87 16.27
N LEU A 42 -6.22 4.63 15.86
CA LEU A 42 -7.56 4.04 15.80
C LEU A 42 -7.96 3.39 17.12
N ASN A 43 -7.30 2.29 17.48
CA ASN A 43 -7.53 1.58 18.74
C ASN A 43 -6.23 1.33 19.50
N GLY A 44 -5.19 2.12 19.18
CA GLY A 44 -3.84 1.99 19.71
C GLY A 44 -2.93 1.01 18.95
N SER A 45 -3.44 0.30 17.95
CA SER A 45 -2.66 -0.60 17.10
C SER A 45 -1.87 0.13 16.01
N SER A 46 -0.65 -0.36 15.76
CA SER A 46 0.18 0.08 14.64
C SER A 46 -0.04 -0.73 13.37
N LYS A 47 -0.67 -1.91 13.50
CA LYS A 47 -1.03 -2.80 12.40
C LYS A 47 -2.48 -3.24 12.53
N ILE A 48 -3.23 -3.14 11.44
CA ILE A 48 -4.58 -3.70 11.32
C ILE A 48 -4.62 -4.67 10.15
N VAL A 49 -5.17 -5.85 10.41
CA VAL A 49 -5.49 -6.87 9.40
C VAL A 49 -7.00 -7.01 9.31
N VAL A 50 -7.53 -6.89 8.10
CA VAL A 50 -8.92 -7.19 7.77
C VAL A 50 -8.93 -8.52 7.02
N SER A 51 -9.38 -9.56 7.71
CA SER A 51 -9.46 -10.92 7.19
C SER A 51 -10.85 -11.19 6.64
N LEU A 52 -10.95 -11.51 5.36
CA LEU A 52 -12.22 -11.80 4.69
C LEU A 52 -12.55 -13.28 4.83
N GLY A 53 -13.80 -13.60 5.20
CA GLY A 53 -14.27 -14.96 5.41
C GLY A 53 -14.35 -15.37 6.88
N PRO A 54 -14.81 -16.60 7.14
CA PRO A 54 -15.18 -17.04 8.49
C PRO A 54 -13.96 -17.03 9.40
N ARG A 55 -14.08 -16.56 10.64
CA ARG A 55 -13.00 -16.58 11.62
C ARG A 55 -12.45 -17.99 11.91
N GLY A 56 -13.33 -18.98 11.92
CA GLY A 56 -13.00 -20.33 12.38
C GLY A 56 -12.56 -20.30 13.85
N ASP A 57 -11.48 -21.02 14.15
CA ASP A 57 -10.90 -21.14 15.50
C ASP A 57 -9.87 -20.03 15.82
N GLU A 58 -9.67 -19.04 14.94
CA GLU A 58 -8.70 -17.97 15.18
C GLU A 58 -9.11 -17.04 16.32
N ASP A 59 -8.14 -16.65 17.15
CA ASP A 59 -8.34 -15.66 18.20
C ASP A 59 -8.63 -14.27 17.62
N VAL A 60 -9.59 -13.56 18.24
CA VAL A 60 -9.86 -12.16 17.92
C VAL A 60 -8.81 -11.29 18.63
N PHE A 61 -7.94 -10.64 17.86
CA PHE A 61 -6.95 -9.72 18.39
C PHE A 61 -7.44 -8.28 18.32
N ASP A 62 -7.59 -7.63 19.46
CA ASP A 62 -7.92 -6.19 19.57
C ASP A 62 -6.81 -5.48 20.35
N ASN A 63 -5.87 -4.87 19.63
CA ASN A 63 -4.66 -4.26 20.19
C ASN A 63 -3.88 -5.22 21.10
N VAL A 64 -3.68 -6.46 20.65
CA VAL A 64 -2.77 -7.40 21.29
C VAL A 64 -1.40 -7.20 20.66
N LEU A 65 -0.40 -6.84 21.48
CA LEU A 65 0.96 -6.50 21.02
C LEU A 65 0.99 -5.40 19.94
N GLY A 66 0.02 -4.46 19.97
CA GLY A 66 -0.09 -3.37 19.00
C GLY A 66 -0.65 -3.79 17.64
N VAL A 67 -1.32 -4.95 17.57
CA VAL A 67 -1.96 -5.50 16.36
C VAL A 67 -3.44 -5.74 16.59
N THR A 68 -4.25 -5.44 15.56
CA THR A 68 -5.67 -5.79 15.49
C THR A 68 -5.93 -6.71 14.30
N ASN A 69 -6.71 -7.77 14.47
CA ASN A 69 -7.27 -8.58 13.39
C ASN A 69 -8.79 -8.58 13.51
N ILE A 70 -9.48 -8.24 12.43
CA ILE A 70 -10.95 -8.27 12.36
C ILE A 70 -11.40 -9.11 11.18
N PHE A 71 -12.54 -9.77 11.34
CA PHE A 71 -13.08 -10.70 10.35
C PHE A 71 -14.33 -10.14 9.69
N VAL A 72 -14.37 -10.20 8.37
CA VAL A 72 -15.56 -9.93 7.57
C VAL A 72 -16.13 -11.27 7.13
N GLU A 73 -16.86 -11.92 8.04
CA GLU A 73 -17.26 -13.33 7.88
C GLU A 73 -18.21 -13.55 6.70
N ASN A 74 -19.06 -12.56 6.40
CA ASN A 74 -20.07 -12.64 5.34
C ASN A 74 -19.57 -12.10 3.98
N PHE A 75 -18.26 -12.12 3.73
CA PHE A 75 -17.73 -11.65 2.45
C PHE A 75 -18.08 -12.64 1.32
N ASP A 76 -18.92 -12.21 0.37
CA ASP A 76 -19.29 -13.02 -0.78
C ASP A 76 -18.18 -13.02 -1.85
N PHE A 77 -17.27 -13.99 -1.73
CA PHE A 77 -16.18 -14.18 -2.69
C PHE A 77 -16.67 -14.50 -4.10
N LYS A 78 -17.80 -15.21 -4.26
CA LYS A 78 -18.31 -15.59 -5.57
C LYS A 78 -18.80 -14.35 -6.31
N GLN A 79 -19.58 -13.50 -5.63
CA GLN A 79 -19.99 -12.22 -6.17
C GLN A 79 -18.77 -11.35 -6.46
N PHE A 80 -17.86 -11.19 -5.50
CA PHE A 80 -16.65 -10.38 -5.67
C PHE A 80 -15.83 -10.76 -6.91
N LEU A 81 -15.59 -12.06 -7.11
CA LEU A 81 -14.82 -12.55 -8.26
C LEU A 81 -15.56 -12.42 -9.60
N SER A 82 -16.88 -12.23 -9.59
CA SER A 82 -17.67 -11.97 -10.79
C SER A 82 -17.66 -10.49 -11.22
N LEU A 83 -17.20 -9.58 -10.35
CA LEU A 83 -17.12 -8.16 -10.64
C LEU A 83 -15.95 -7.85 -11.60
N ASN A 84 -16.09 -6.76 -12.35
CA ASN A 84 -14.95 -6.19 -13.08
C ASN A 84 -13.91 -5.60 -12.09
N ARG A 85 -12.70 -5.36 -12.58
CA ARG A 85 -11.57 -4.90 -11.75
C ARG A 85 -11.86 -3.64 -10.94
N ARG A 86 -12.52 -2.65 -11.52
CA ARG A 86 -12.87 -1.39 -10.83
C ARG A 86 -13.87 -1.65 -9.71
N SER A 87 -14.91 -2.41 -9.99
CA SER A 87 -15.92 -2.77 -8.99
C SER A 87 -15.36 -3.67 -7.88
N GLN A 88 -14.34 -4.49 -8.18
CA GLN A 88 -13.58 -5.20 -7.16
C GLN A 88 -12.84 -4.22 -6.23
N ASP A 89 -12.12 -3.24 -6.79
CA ASP A 89 -11.39 -2.25 -6.00
C ASP A 89 -12.33 -1.40 -5.12
N GLU A 90 -13.48 -0.99 -5.66
CA GLU A 90 -14.54 -0.30 -4.91
C GLU A 90 -15.08 -1.16 -3.76
N LYS A 91 -15.34 -2.46 -4.00
CA LYS A 91 -15.79 -3.39 -2.96
C LYS A 91 -14.74 -3.59 -1.87
N LEU A 92 -13.46 -3.70 -2.24
CA LEU A 92 -12.35 -3.84 -1.28
C LEU A 92 -12.18 -2.57 -0.44
N LEU A 93 -12.24 -1.39 -1.07
CA LEU A 93 -12.19 -0.11 -0.37
C LEU A 93 -13.36 0.05 0.60
N GLU A 94 -14.57 -0.30 0.18
CA GLU A 94 -15.75 -0.21 1.05
C GLU A 94 -15.64 -1.17 2.24
N THR A 95 -15.18 -2.38 1.99
CA THR A 95 -14.94 -3.38 3.05
C THR A 95 -13.91 -2.86 4.05
N LEU A 96 -12.83 -2.24 3.56
CA LEU A 96 -11.80 -1.60 4.38
C LEU A 96 -12.38 -0.43 5.21
N ARG A 97 -13.15 0.45 4.58
CA ARG A 97 -13.80 1.61 5.20
C ARG A 97 -14.68 1.17 6.36
N GLN A 98 -15.62 0.27 6.11
CA GLN A 98 -16.55 -0.27 7.12
C GLN A 98 -15.79 -0.94 8.28
N SER A 99 -14.76 -1.71 7.95
CA SER A 99 -13.91 -2.42 8.91
C SER A 99 -13.19 -1.44 9.85
N LEU A 100 -12.59 -0.38 9.31
CA LEU A 100 -11.92 0.65 10.10
C LEU A 100 -12.90 1.49 10.93
N THR A 101 -14.07 1.82 10.37
CA THR A 101 -15.15 2.51 11.11
C THR A 101 -15.62 1.68 12.29
N LEU A 102 -15.83 0.37 12.11
CA LEU A 102 -16.19 -0.54 13.20
C LEU A 102 -15.14 -0.50 14.32
N ILE A 103 -13.84 -0.52 13.98
CA ILE A 103 -12.77 -0.42 14.99
C ILE A 103 -12.84 0.93 15.72
N ALA A 104 -13.05 2.02 14.98
CA ALA A 104 -13.09 3.37 15.53
C ALA A 104 -14.26 3.61 16.49
N THR A 105 -15.39 2.93 16.29
CA THR A 105 -16.61 3.11 17.11
C THR A 105 -16.83 2.05 18.18
N LYS A 106 -16.01 0.99 18.20
CA LYS A 106 -16.21 -0.18 19.09
C LYS A 106 -16.12 0.15 20.59
N LYS A 107 -15.21 1.03 21.00
CA LYS A 107 -14.95 1.36 22.42
C LYS A 107 -15.56 2.70 22.82
N GLU A 108 -15.43 3.68 21.95
CA GLU A 108 -15.96 5.03 22.11
C GLU A 108 -16.31 5.52 20.71
N ASP A 109 -17.45 6.19 20.56
CA ASP A 109 -17.89 6.66 19.25
C ASP A 109 -17.03 7.84 18.78
N ASN A 110 -15.91 7.53 18.14
CA ASN A 110 -14.94 8.53 17.70
C ASN A 110 -15.28 9.07 16.31
N GLN A 111 -16.29 9.92 16.24
CA GLN A 111 -16.78 10.50 14.99
C GLN A 111 -15.69 11.22 14.18
N ALA A 112 -14.74 11.89 14.84
CA ALA A 112 -13.65 12.59 14.15
C ALA A 112 -12.77 11.61 13.36
N ILE A 113 -12.47 10.44 13.91
CA ILE A 113 -11.72 9.40 13.19
C ILE A 113 -12.55 8.80 12.06
N VAL A 114 -13.85 8.59 12.28
CA VAL A 114 -14.77 8.10 11.24
C VAL A 114 -14.79 9.05 10.04
N ASP A 115 -14.82 10.36 10.28
CA ASP A 115 -14.78 11.37 9.22
C ASP A 115 -13.45 11.34 8.45
N VAL A 116 -12.33 11.11 9.15
CA VAL A 116 -11.02 10.91 8.50
C VAL A 116 -11.00 9.65 7.64
N ILE A 117 -11.55 8.54 8.12
CA ILE A 117 -11.67 7.29 7.34
C ILE A 117 -12.50 7.52 6.08
N ASN A 118 -13.67 8.16 6.22
CA ASN A 118 -14.57 8.43 5.11
C ASN A 118 -13.95 9.36 4.06
N SER A 119 -13.39 10.49 4.50
CA SER A 119 -12.72 11.43 3.59
C SER A 119 -11.49 10.81 2.90
N THR A 120 -10.77 9.92 3.59
CA THR A 120 -9.66 9.16 2.97
C THR A 120 -10.20 8.21 1.90
N ALA A 121 -11.28 7.48 2.17
CA ALA A 121 -11.90 6.59 1.16
C ALA A 121 -12.38 7.37 -0.07
N GLU A 122 -13.01 8.52 0.12
CA GLU A 122 -13.38 9.42 -0.97
C GLU A 122 -12.17 9.90 -1.77
N ALA A 123 -11.06 10.23 -1.09
CA ALA A 123 -9.82 10.61 -1.75
C ALA A 123 -9.26 9.46 -2.60
N VAL A 124 -9.29 8.20 -2.11
CA VAL A 124 -8.91 7.02 -2.90
C VAL A 124 -9.78 6.91 -4.15
N LEU A 125 -11.10 7.04 -4.03
CA LEU A 125 -12.01 7.00 -5.20
C LEU A 125 -11.67 8.08 -6.23
N LYS A 126 -11.34 9.30 -5.78
CA LYS A 126 -10.93 10.42 -6.66
C LYS A 126 -9.63 10.13 -7.43
N THR A 127 -8.76 9.26 -6.91
CA THR A 127 -7.56 8.81 -7.65
C THR A 127 -7.88 7.78 -8.75
N ASN A 128 -9.12 7.28 -8.83
CA ASN A 128 -9.48 6.13 -9.65
C ASN A 128 -8.61 4.88 -9.36
N PHE A 129 -8.16 4.71 -8.12
CA PHE A 129 -7.23 3.65 -7.70
C PHE A 129 -5.87 3.67 -8.41
N GLU A 130 -5.45 4.84 -8.89
CA GLU A 130 -4.15 5.07 -9.50
C GLU A 130 -3.44 6.23 -8.81
N LEU A 131 -2.30 5.95 -8.18
CA LEU A 131 -1.50 6.98 -7.51
C LEU A 131 -0.04 6.87 -7.92
N GLU A 132 0.47 7.93 -8.53
CA GLU A 132 1.89 8.13 -8.75
C GLU A 132 2.42 9.21 -7.80
N THR A 133 3.51 8.92 -7.09
CA THR A 133 4.11 9.86 -6.14
C THR A 133 5.61 9.94 -6.33
N GLN A 134 6.13 11.16 -6.47
CA GLN A 134 7.56 11.39 -6.50
C GLN A 134 8.18 11.21 -5.11
N ILE A 135 9.21 10.37 -5.02
CA ILE A 135 9.95 10.10 -3.80
C ILE A 135 11.15 11.04 -3.74
N LYS A 136 10.90 12.26 -3.26
CA LYS A 136 11.91 13.35 -3.21
C LYS A 136 13.21 12.96 -2.51
N LYS A 137 13.14 12.18 -1.42
CA LYS A 137 14.33 11.73 -0.68
C LYS A 137 15.28 10.85 -1.52
N LEU A 138 14.73 10.12 -2.49
CA LEU A 138 15.49 9.26 -3.41
C LEU A 138 15.85 9.97 -4.70
N SER A 139 15.15 11.06 -5.06
CA SER A 139 15.47 11.86 -6.23
C SER A 139 16.75 12.67 -5.99
N LYS A 140 17.69 12.66 -6.94
CA LYS A 140 19.01 13.29 -6.80
C LYS A 140 19.43 14.01 -8.08
N THR A 141 20.19 15.09 -7.89
CA THR A 141 20.87 15.81 -8.96
C THR A 141 22.37 15.75 -8.69
N SER A 142 23.17 15.45 -9.71
CA SER A 142 24.62 15.42 -9.61
C SER A 142 25.18 16.80 -9.23
N LYS A 143 26.38 16.84 -8.62
CA LYS A 143 27.00 18.12 -8.21
C LYS A 143 27.24 19.05 -9.40
N ASN A 144 27.63 18.49 -10.54
CA ASN A 144 27.84 19.22 -11.80
C ASN A 144 26.52 19.57 -12.53
N LYS A 145 25.36 19.18 -11.98
CA LYS A 145 24.01 19.39 -12.53
C LYS A 145 23.76 18.80 -13.92
N LYS A 146 24.64 17.93 -14.41
CA LYS A 146 24.50 17.26 -15.72
C LYS A 146 23.53 16.08 -15.68
N SER A 147 23.33 15.48 -14.52
CA SER A 147 22.47 14.32 -14.34
C SER A 147 21.45 14.60 -13.25
N LYS A 148 20.19 14.28 -13.54
CA LYS A 148 19.10 14.37 -12.57
C LYS A 148 18.23 13.13 -12.69
N ILE A 149 18.09 12.42 -11.59
CA ILE A 149 17.25 11.24 -11.49
C ILE A 149 16.12 11.54 -10.50
N ASN A 150 14.89 11.46 -11.00
CA ASN A 150 13.71 11.42 -10.15
C ASN A 150 13.32 9.96 -9.90
N VAL A 151 12.76 9.69 -8.72
CA VAL A 151 12.18 8.37 -8.40
C VAL A 151 10.72 8.53 -8.10
N TYR A 152 9.93 7.60 -8.63
CA TYR A 152 8.49 7.57 -8.50
C TYR A 152 8.03 6.20 -7.99
N ARG A 153 7.00 6.23 -7.16
CA ARG A 153 6.22 5.05 -6.77
C ARG A 153 4.86 5.14 -7.47
N VAL A 154 4.45 4.06 -8.12
CA VAL A 154 3.13 3.92 -8.77
C VAL A 154 2.37 2.82 -8.09
N LEU A 155 1.11 3.09 -7.75
CA LEU A 155 0.17 2.14 -7.18
C LEU A 155 -1.05 2.07 -8.10
N ASN A 156 -1.34 0.89 -8.66
CA ASN A 156 -2.55 0.61 -9.42
C ASN A 156 -2.74 -0.90 -9.62
N ALA A 157 -3.89 -1.32 -10.15
CA ALA A 157 -4.20 -2.74 -10.37
C ALA A 157 -3.28 -3.44 -11.38
N ALA A 158 -2.68 -2.72 -12.32
CA ALA A 158 -1.84 -3.28 -13.38
C ALA A 158 -0.44 -3.67 -12.88
N VAL A 159 0.15 -2.86 -12.01
CA VAL A 159 1.52 -3.08 -11.48
C VAL A 159 1.54 -3.52 -10.02
N GLY A 160 0.41 -3.41 -9.32
CA GLY A 160 0.31 -3.48 -7.86
C GLY A 160 1.03 -2.29 -7.23
N GLU A 161 2.32 -2.47 -6.96
CA GLU A 161 3.27 -1.44 -6.59
C GLU A 161 4.50 -1.52 -7.49
N GLY A 162 4.74 -0.46 -8.24
CA GLY A 162 5.91 -0.29 -9.08
C GLY A 162 6.77 0.89 -8.63
N TRP A 163 8.08 0.71 -8.69
CA TRP A 163 9.05 1.79 -8.48
C TRP A 163 9.88 1.98 -9.73
N TYR A 164 9.99 3.22 -10.19
CA TYR A 164 10.82 3.55 -11.35
C TYR A 164 11.63 4.81 -11.10
N CYS A 165 12.71 4.92 -11.83
CA CYS A 165 13.48 6.14 -11.95
C CYS A 165 13.27 6.76 -13.33
N GLU A 166 13.34 8.09 -13.37
CA GLU A 166 13.35 8.88 -14.60
C GLU A 166 14.62 9.70 -14.64
N GLU A 167 15.48 9.40 -15.62
CA GLU A 167 16.69 10.16 -15.92
C GLU A 167 16.33 11.35 -16.80
N LEU A 168 16.19 12.54 -16.21
CA LEU A 168 15.70 13.72 -16.94
C LEU A 168 16.71 14.26 -17.95
N PHE A 169 18.01 14.10 -17.70
CA PHE A 169 19.05 14.48 -18.64
C PHE A 169 20.04 13.33 -18.79
N PRO A 170 20.48 13.02 -20.03
CA PRO A 170 20.17 13.70 -21.28
C PRO A 170 18.92 13.20 -22.03
N ALA A 171 18.32 12.07 -21.65
CA ALA A 171 17.42 11.31 -22.54
C ALA A 171 15.99 11.05 -22.03
N HIS A 172 15.56 11.61 -20.89
CA HIS A 172 14.24 11.33 -20.29
C HIS A 172 13.91 9.83 -20.25
N LYS A 173 14.85 9.04 -19.74
CA LYS A 173 14.73 7.57 -19.75
C LYS A 173 14.03 7.09 -18.48
N LYS A 174 12.94 6.34 -18.66
CA LYS A 174 12.25 5.61 -17.58
C LYS A 174 12.80 4.19 -17.45
N SER A 175 13.19 3.80 -16.24
CA SER A 175 13.62 2.43 -15.92
C SER A 175 12.93 1.92 -14.66
N TRP A 176 12.29 0.75 -14.76
CA TRP A 176 11.74 0.07 -13.59
C TRP A 176 12.87 -0.44 -12.69
N MET A 177 12.69 -0.29 -11.38
CA MET A 177 13.69 -0.65 -10.38
C MET A 177 13.56 -2.11 -9.91
N HIS A 178 12.52 -2.81 -10.35
CA HIS A 178 12.28 -4.22 -10.08
C HIS A 178 11.29 -4.79 -11.11
N GLU A 179 11.18 -6.11 -11.15
CA GLU A 179 10.19 -6.81 -11.96
C GLU A 179 8.77 -6.50 -11.49
N LEU A 180 7.86 -6.41 -12.45
CA LEU A 180 6.44 -6.16 -12.24
C LEU A 180 5.61 -7.41 -12.61
N PRO A 181 4.44 -7.61 -11.98
CA PRO A 181 3.85 -6.79 -10.92
C PRO A 181 4.51 -7.02 -9.54
N GLY A 182 4.39 -6.03 -8.64
CA GLY A 182 4.86 -6.10 -7.26
C GLY A 182 3.71 -5.97 -6.26
N PHE A 183 3.66 -6.83 -5.23
CA PHE A 183 2.58 -6.82 -4.22
C PHE A 183 3.13 -6.73 -2.79
N ILE A 184 4.27 -6.07 -2.63
CA ILE A 184 4.96 -5.88 -1.36
C ILE A 184 5.39 -4.43 -1.30
N ASP A 185 5.22 -3.80 -0.13
CA ASP A 185 5.78 -2.48 0.13
C ASP A 185 7.31 -2.53 0.11
N ARG A 186 7.91 -1.86 -0.87
CA ARG A 186 9.37 -1.80 -1.08
C ARG A 186 10.01 -0.56 -0.47
N SER A 187 9.30 0.22 0.34
CA SER A 187 9.82 1.45 0.95
C SER A 187 11.10 1.25 1.80
N ASP A 188 11.26 0.06 2.40
CA ASP A 188 12.47 -0.32 3.15
C ASP A 188 13.57 -0.92 2.27
N LEU A 189 13.22 -1.44 1.09
CA LEU A 189 14.17 -1.87 0.07
C LEU A 189 14.78 -0.66 -0.65
N PHE A 190 13.97 0.37 -0.94
CA PHE A 190 14.40 1.61 -1.58
C PHE A 190 14.44 2.76 -0.56
N LYS A 191 15.43 2.72 0.34
CA LYS A 191 15.45 3.57 1.53
C LYS A 191 16.14 4.90 1.32
N THR A 192 17.35 4.87 0.78
CA THR A 192 18.21 6.03 0.54
C THR A 192 18.81 5.98 -0.86
N ALA A 193 19.29 7.11 -1.35
CA ALA A 193 19.93 7.20 -2.65
C ALA A 193 21.15 8.13 -2.61
N GLU A 194 22.11 7.84 -3.47
CA GLU A 194 23.34 8.60 -3.67
C GLU A 194 23.55 8.80 -5.18
N ILE A 195 24.12 9.95 -5.54
CA ILE A 195 24.53 10.25 -6.90
C ILE A 195 25.97 10.76 -6.88
N ASN A 196 26.78 10.25 -7.79
CA ASN A 196 28.10 10.79 -8.08
C ASN A 196 28.26 10.95 -9.60
N ASP A 197 29.45 11.31 -10.06
CA ASP A 197 29.69 11.58 -11.49
C ASP A 197 29.66 10.33 -12.37
N SER A 198 29.64 9.13 -11.78
CA SER A 198 29.67 7.84 -12.48
C SER A 198 28.39 7.01 -12.33
N ALA A 199 27.64 7.21 -11.24
CA ALA A 199 26.52 6.32 -10.91
C ALA A 199 25.42 6.94 -10.04
N TYR A 200 24.21 6.57 -10.44
CA TYR A 200 22.96 6.38 -9.71
C TYR A 200 22.95 5.23 -8.69
N LYS A 201 22.87 5.40 -7.37
CA LYS A 201 22.73 4.24 -6.44
C LYS A 201 21.59 4.38 -5.45
N ILE A 202 20.77 3.34 -5.33
CA ILE A 202 19.74 3.19 -4.28
C ILE A 202 20.17 2.10 -3.30
N LYS A 203 20.03 2.41 -2.01
CA LYS A 203 20.37 1.51 -0.91
C LYS A 203 19.13 1.14 -0.09
N ASN A 204 19.11 -0.09 0.41
CA ASN A 204 18.09 -0.55 1.35
C ASN A 204 18.35 -0.01 2.77
N ARG A 205 17.46 -0.33 3.70
CA ARG A 205 17.56 0.10 5.11
C ARG A 205 18.87 -0.29 5.82
N LEU A 206 19.59 -1.30 5.30
CA LEU A 206 20.88 -1.77 5.83
C LEU A 206 22.08 -1.12 5.12
N GLY A 207 21.84 -0.15 4.23
CA GLY A 207 22.89 0.52 3.45
C GLY A 207 23.44 -0.29 2.28
N LYS A 208 22.86 -1.45 1.95
CA LYS A 208 23.29 -2.26 0.80
C LYS A 208 22.69 -1.70 -0.49
N VAL A 209 23.50 -1.57 -1.54
CA VAL A 209 23.03 -1.18 -2.88
C VAL A 209 22.10 -2.27 -3.43
N VAL A 210 20.93 -1.86 -3.91
CA VAL A 210 19.90 -2.78 -4.47
C VAL A 210 19.47 -2.39 -5.88
N PHE A 211 19.86 -1.21 -6.34
CA PHE A 211 19.61 -0.73 -7.69
C PHE A 211 20.67 0.30 -8.07
N GLU A 212 21.18 0.22 -9.29
CA GLU A 212 22.24 1.08 -9.80
C GLU A 212 22.04 1.45 -11.28
N ILE A 213 22.37 2.68 -11.64
CA ILE A 213 22.39 3.20 -13.02
C ILE A 213 23.73 3.86 -13.26
N ALA A 214 24.38 3.53 -14.38
CA ALA A 214 25.57 4.25 -14.84
C ALA A 214 25.17 5.60 -15.47
N LEU A 215 25.90 6.67 -15.12
CA LEU A 215 25.64 8.06 -15.55
C LEU A 215 26.64 8.55 -16.60
#